data_AF-A0A2S6QLZ7-F1
#
_entry.id   AF-A0A2S6QLZ7-F1
#
_cell.length_a   1.000
_cell.length_b   1.000
_cell.length_c   1.000
_cell.angle_alpha   90.00
_cell.angle_beta   90.00
_cell.angle_gamma   90.00
#
_symmetry.space_group_name_H-M   'P 1'
#
loop_
_entity.id
_entity.type
_entity.pdbx_description
1 polymer ?
#
loop_
_entity_poly.entity_id
_entity_poly.type
_entity_poly.pdbx_seq_one_letter_code
_entity_poly.pdbx_strand_id
1 'polypeptide(L)'
;IGVIGVAKTMMSEIFGSAPAGSEMATMVTAGFAGTYVLMISVFNMCGRIIWASLSDFIGRKNTYHCFFVIGTLLYLSIPFTANAVSVDPKIMYLVMFYAATMIIFTMYGGGFATIPAYLADMFGTMHVGGIHGRLLTAWSTAGVIGPVAIAELRKLSVTNSLDKLISTIDPAVFLNKFGAPIEQIDELVKAKTVTISKLMEIAPEGTVDPTPSLYNTTMYAMACLLIIAFFSNLLIKPVNKKHFVENTHPGFKA
;
A
#
# COMPACT_ATOMS: atom_id res chain seq x y z
N ILE A 1 2.68 -2.03 -6.30
CA ILE A 1 3.80 -1.21 -6.82
C ILE A 1 3.91 0.15 -6.14
N GLY A 2 2.88 1.00 -6.12
CA GLY A 2 3.00 2.37 -5.60
C GLY A 2 3.41 2.48 -4.12
N VAL A 3 2.99 1.53 -3.27
CA VAL A 3 3.38 1.47 -1.84
C VAL A 3 4.89 1.23 -1.66
N ILE A 4 5.56 0.57 -2.61
CA ILE A 4 7.02 0.29 -2.52
C ILE A 4 7.81 1.61 -2.57
N GLY A 5 7.43 2.53 -3.45
CA GLY A 5 8.11 3.81 -3.63
C GLY A 5 8.04 4.72 -2.40
N VAL A 6 7.04 4.51 -1.54
CA VAL A 6 6.83 5.27 -0.31
C VAL A 6 7.06 4.44 0.95
N ALA A 7 7.58 3.21 0.84
CA ALA A 7 7.68 2.29 1.97
C ALA A 7 8.57 2.83 3.09
N LYS A 8 9.75 3.37 2.75
CA LYS A 8 10.66 3.99 3.72
C LYS A 8 10.01 5.19 4.41
N THR A 9 9.41 6.09 3.62
CA THR A 9 8.78 7.30 4.15
C THR A 9 7.57 6.95 5.01
N MET A 10 6.77 5.96 4.60
CA MET A 10 5.61 5.48 5.36
C MET A 10 6.02 4.89 6.71
N MET A 11 7.10 4.09 6.78
CA MET A 11 7.62 3.59 8.07
C MET A 11 8.02 4.75 9.00
N SER A 12 8.77 5.72 8.47
CA SER A 12 9.23 6.87 9.24
C SER A 12 8.11 7.83 9.63
N GLU A 13 7.09 8.02 8.79
CA GLU A 13 5.96 8.92 9.08
C GLU A 13 4.97 8.30 10.08
N ILE A 14 4.74 6.98 10.01
CA ILE A 14 3.79 6.31 10.91
C ILE A 14 4.36 6.09 12.30
N PHE A 15 5.64 5.73 12.40
CA PHE A 15 6.24 5.31 13.67
C PHE A 15 7.36 6.24 14.16
N GLY A 16 7.82 7.19 13.34
CA GLY A 16 8.89 8.11 13.72
C GLY A 16 8.43 9.32 14.53
N SER A 17 7.12 9.55 14.67
CA SER A 17 6.58 10.60 15.54
C SER A 17 6.36 10.15 17.00
N ALA A 18 6.82 8.94 17.35
CA ALA A 18 6.79 8.47 18.73
C ALA A 18 7.60 9.42 19.66
N PRO A 19 7.17 9.63 20.92
CA PRO A 19 7.83 10.53 21.84
C PRO A 19 9.32 10.24 22.01
N ALA A 20 10.14 11.30 22.08
CA ALA A 20 11.57 11.18 22.29
C ALA A 20 11.86 10.42 23.60
N GLY A 21 12.73 9.42 23.55
CA GLY A 21 13.02 8.54 24.69
C GLY A 21 12.11 7.32 24.83
N SER A 22 11.06 7.19 24.01
CA SER A 22 10.30 5.94 23.91
C SER A 22 11.12 4.85 23.21
N GLU A 23 10.84 3.58 23.54
CA GLU A 23 11.46 2.43 22.88
C GLU A 23 11.19 2.40 21.37
N MET A 24 10.04 2.94 20.93
CA MET A 24 9.72 3.04 19.51
C MET A 24 10.61 4.05 18.78
N ALA A 25 10.87 5.22 19.39
CA ALA A 25 11.72 6.25 18.81
C ALA A 25 13.17 5.78 18.65
N THR A 26 13.67 4.91 19.54
CA THR A 26 15.02 4.34 19.43
C THR A 26 15.12 3.22 18.40
N MET A 27 14.02 2.48 18.15
CA MET A 27 13.96 1.40 17.17
C MET A 27 13.79 1.90 15.72
N VAL A 28 12.89 2.86 15.49
CA VAL A 28 12.51 3.33 14.13
C VAL A 28 13.51 4.36 13.61
N THR A 29 14.73 3.89 13.39
CA THR A 29 15.83 4.68 12.80
C THR A 29 15.78 4.67 11.28
N ALA A 30 16.56 5.56 10.64
CA ALA A 30 16.75 5.53 9.19
C ALA A 30 17.31 4.19 8.69
N GLY A 31 18.16 3.53 9.50
CA GLY A 31 18.68 2.20 9.22
C GLY A 31 17.58 1.13 9.29
N PHE A 32 16.74 1.17 10.32
CA PHE A 32 15.58 0.27 10.44
C PHE A 32 14.62 0.40 9.24
N ALA A 33 14.28 1.63 8.85
CA ALA A 33 13.44 1.88 7.68
C ALA A 33 14.11 1.41 6.36
N GLY A 34 15.44 1.44 6.27
CA GLY A 34 16.19 0.85 5.17
C GLY A 34 16.08 -0.68 5.14
N THR A 35 16.29 -1.34 6.28
CA THR A 35 16.12 -2.79 6.43
C THR A 35 14.69 -3.23 6.14
N TYR A 36 13.69 -2.43 6.51
CA TYR A 36 12.30 -2.67 6.15
C TYR A 36 12.10 -2.78 4.63
N VAL A 37 12.66 -1.83 3.86
CA VAL A 37 12.59 -1.89 2.38
C VAL A 37 13.32 -3.10 1.81
N LEU A 38 14.45 -3.49 2.41
CA LEU A 38 15.14 -4.72 2.04
C LEU A 38 14.23 -5.95 2.27
N MET A 39 13.57 -6.03 3.42
CA MET A 39 12.69 -7.15 3.76
C MET A 39 11.46 -7.23 2.85
N ILE A 40 10.92 -6.09 2.40
CA ILE A 40 9.88 -6.08 1.35
C ILE A 40 10.33 -6.88 0.11
N SER A 41 11.58 -6.72 -0.31
CA SER A 41 12.13 -7.39 -1.49
C SER A 41 12.33 -8.89 -1.23
N VAL A 42 12.83 -9.25 -0.04
CA VAL A 42 13.00 -10.65 0.37
C VAL A 42 11.66 -11.38 0.42
N PHE A 43 10.67 -10.82 1.11
CA PHE A 43 9.33 -11.41 1.20
C PHE A 43 8.63 -11.45 -0.16
N ASN A 44 8.88 -10.48 -1.04
CA ASN A 44 8.42 -10.56 -2.42
C ASN A 44 8.98 -11.77 -3.16
N MET A 45 10.29 -12.01 -3.04
CA MET A 45 10.96 -13.15 -3.67
C MET A 45 10.47 -14.47 -3.09
N CYS A 46 10.43 -14.61 -1.76
CA CYS A 46 9.92 -15.81 -1.09
C CYS A 46 8.45 -16.08 -1.47
N GLY A 47 7.63 -15.04 -1.53
CA GLY A 47 6.23 -15.14 -1.92
C GLY A 47 6.03 -15.71 -3.31
N ARG A 48 6.91 -15.40 -4.28
CA ARG A 48 6.85 -15.99 -5.62
C ARG A 48 6.92 -17.52 -5.56
N ILE A 49 7.83 -18.07 -4.75
CA ILE A 49 8.04 -19.51 -4.62
C ILE A 49 6.90 -20.14 -3.83
N ILE A 50 6.59 -19.60 -2.65
CA ILE A 50 5.59 -20.17 -1.73
C ILE A 50 4.22 -20.23 -2.40
N TRP A 51 3.77 -19.11 -2.99
CA TRP A 51 2.43 -19.04 -3.54
C TRP A 51 2.31 -19.72 -4.91
N ALA A 52 3.38 -19.77 -5.72
CA ALA A 52 3.36 -20.59 -6.94
C ALA A 52 3.12 -22.05 -6.59
N SER A 53 3.92 -22.61 -5.69
CA SER A 53 3.75 -23.99 -5.22
C SER A 53 2.39 -24.20 -4.56
N LEU A 54 1.98 -23.32 -3.65
CA LEU A 54 0.70 -23.45 -2.96
C LEU A 54 -0.49 -23.40 -3.94
N SER A 55 -0.40 -22.60 -5.01
CA SER A 55 -1.48 -22.46 -5.99
C SER A 55 -1.77 -23.73 -6.77
N ASP A 56 -0.78 -24.61 -6.95
CA ASP A 56 -0.98 -25.90 -7.59
C ASP A 56 -1.77 -26.86 -6.66
N PHE A 57 -1.70 -26.68 -5.33
CA PHE A 57 -2.45 -27.49 -4.36
C PHE A 57 -3.86 -26.97 -4.09
N ILE A 58 -4.01 -25.65 -3.82
CA ILE A 58 -5.32 -25.07 -3.44
C ILE A 58 -6.15 -24.61 -4.65
N GLY A 59 -5.54 -24.60 -5.84
CA GLY A 59 -6.12 -24.11 -7.07
C GLY A 59 -5.88 -22.61 -7.28
N ARG A 60 -5.49 -22.23 -8.50
CA ARG A 60 -5.05 -20.87 -8.82
C ARG A 60 -6.15 -19.81 -8.61
N LYS A 61 -7.40 -20.13 -8.97
CA LYS A 61 -8.53 -19.22 -8.70
C LYS A 61 -8.72 -18.97 -7.20
N ASN A 62 -8.58 -19.99 -6.36
CA ASN A 62 -8.69 -19.87 -4.90
C ASN A 62 -7.51 -19.10 -4.32
N THR A 63 -6.31 -19.27 -4.86
CA THR A 63 -5.14 -18.46 -4.48
C THR A 63 -5.42 -16.97 -4.68
N TYR A 64 -6.00 -16.57 -5.81
CA TYR A 64 -6.40 -15.18 -6.04
C TYR A 64 -7.52 -14.72 -5.09
N HIS A 65 -8.50 -15.57 -4.77
CA HIS A 65 -9.49 -15.25 -3.73
C HIS A 65 -8.82 -15.01 -2.37
N CYS A 66 -7.87 -15.84 -1.95
CA CYS A 66 -7.08 -15.61 -0.76
C CYS A 66 -6.35 -14.26 -0.84
N PHE A 67 -5.75 -13.93 -1.98
CA PHE A 67 -5.07 -12.64 -2.15
C PHE A 67 -5.98 -11.44 -1.95
N PHE A 68 -7.17 -11.48 -2.52
CA PHE A 68 -8.09 -10.35 -2.39
C PHE A 68 -8.71 -10.27 -1.00
N VAL A 69 -9.12 -11.39 -0.39
CA VAL A 69 -9.75 -11.40 0.94
C VAL A 69 -8.75 -11.06 2.04
N ILE A 70 -7.65 -11.81 2.12
CA ILE A 70 -6.61 -11.57 3.12
C ILE A 70 -5.97 -10.20 2.89
N GLY A 71 -5.73 -9.84 1.62
CA GLY A 71 -5.19 -8.52 1.27
C GLY A 71 -6.08 -7.39 1.75
N THR A 72 -7.41 -7.49 1.55
CA THR A 72 -8.36 -6.49 2.03
C THR A 72 -8.25 -6.33 3.55
N LEU A 73 -8.26 -7.44 4.30
CA LEU A 73 -8.15 -7.40 5.76
C LEU A 73 -6.82 -6.78 6.23
N LEU A 74 -5.71 -7.13 5.58
CA LEU A 74 -4.39 -6.58 5.92
C LEU A 74 -4.29 -5.09 5.60
N TYR A 75 -4.81 -4.64 4.45
CA TYR A 75 -4.87 -3.21 4.12
C TYR A 75 -5.74 -2.43 5.11
N LEU A 76 -6.83 -3.01 5.60
CA LEU A 76 -7.67 -2.40 6.64
C LEU A 76 -7.01 -2.40 8.03
N SER A 77 -6.12 -3.35 8.33
CA SER A 77 -5.36 -3.35 9.59
C SER A 77 -4.33 -2.23 9.68
N ILE A 78 -3.84 -1.71 8.55
CA ILE A 78 -2.83 -0.63 8.54
C ILE A 78 -3.40 0.66 9.16
N PRO A 79 -4.57 1.19 8.72
CA PRO A 79 -5.22 2.32 9.39
C PRO A 79 -5.47 2.11 10.87
N PHE A 80 -5.83 0.88 11.27
CA PHE A 80 -6.01 0.54 12.68
C PHE A 80 -4.70 0.73 13.46
N THR A 81 -3.58 0.18 12.97
CA THR A 81 -2.27 0.35 13.61
C THR A 81 -1.79 1.81 13.62
N ALA A 82 -2.05 2.56 12.54
CA ALA A 82 -1.69 3.96 12.41
C ALA A 82 -2.44 4.86 13.40
N ASN A 83 -3.75 4.66 13.56
CA ASN A 83 -4.53 5.43 14.54
C ASN A 83 -4.15 5.05 15.97
N ALA A 84 -3.88 3.77 16.22
CA ALA A 84 -3.55 3.30 17.55
C ALA A 84 -2.17 3.80 18.01
N VAL A 85 -1.17 3.85 17.12
CA VAL A 85 0.16 4.37 17.46
C VAL A 85 0.15 5.88 17.74
N SER A 86 -0.74 6.65 17.08
CA SER A 86 -0.92 8.08 17.38
C SER A 86 -1.43 8.36 18.80
N VAL A 87 -2.16 7.41 19.40
CA VAL A 87 -2.75 7.56 20.75
C VAL A 87 -1.87 6.91 21.82
N ASP A 88 -1.36 5.72 21.53
CA ASP A 88 -0.56 4.92 22.46
C ASP A 88 0.57 4.20 21.69
N PRO A 89 1.80 4.74 21.70
CA PRO A 89 2.89 4.30 20.84
C PRO A 89 3.54 2.98 21.32
N LYS A 90 2.76 1.90 21.33
CA LYS A 90 3.22 0.54 21.67
C LYS A 90 3.93 -0.14 20.52
N ILE A 91 5.04 -0.82 20.83
CA ILE A 91 5.80 -1.64 19.87
C ILE A 91 4.92 -2.68 19.16
N MET A 92 3.88 -3.17 19.83
CA MET A 92 2.93 -4.12 19.24
C MET A 92 2.33 -3.61 17.92
N TYR A 93 2.01 -2.31 17.80
CA TYR A 93 1.47 -1.75 16.57
C TYR A 93 2.50 -1.71 15.43
N LEU A 94 3.76 -1.45 15.77
CA LEU A 94 4.88 -1.54 14.81
C LEU A 94 5.03 -2.98 14.29
N VAL A 95 5.01 -3.98 15.18
CA VAL A 95 5.11 -5.40 14.81
C VAL A 95 3.93 -5.82 13.93
N MET A 96 2.70 -5.43 14.28
CA MET A 96 1.51 -5.73 13.47
C MET A 96 1.58 -5.12 12.08
N PHE A 97 1.97 -3.85 11.97
CA PHE A 97 2.17 -3.18 10.68
C PHE A 97 3.28 -3.85 9.86
N TYR A 98 4.41 -4.17 10.49
CA TYR A 98 5.53 -4.84 9.82
C TYR A 98 5.09 -6.19 9.28
N ALA A 99 4.45 -7.02 10.12
CA ALA A 99 3.94 -8.33 9.73
C ALA A 99 2.90 -8.24 8.61
N ALA A 100 1.92 -7.33 8.74
CA ALA A 100 0.89 -7.13 7.72
C ALA A 100 1.50 -6.76 6.36
N THR A 101 2.44 -5.82 6.34
CA THR A 101 3.09 -5.40 5.10
C THR A 101 3.99 -6.50 4.52
N MET A 102 4.69 -7.28 5.34
CA MET A 102 5.45 -8.44 4.85
C MET A 102 4.54 -9.48 4.17
N ILE A 103 3.40 -9.81 4.79
CA ILE A 103 2.44 -10.76 4.20
C ILE A 103 1.89 -10.22 2.88
N ILE A 104 1.48 -8.95 2.83
CA ILE A 104 1.03 -8.29 1.59
C ILE A 104 2.09 -8.44 0.48
N PHE A 105 3.37 -8.24 0.80
CA PHE A 105 4.42 -8.34 -0.21
C PHE A 105 4.74 -9.77 -0.66
N THR A 106 4.51 -10.79 0.19
CA THR A 106 4.52 -12.18 -0.28
C THR A 106 3.43 -12.43 -1.32
N MET A 107 2.22 -11.93 -1.06
CA MET A 107 1.07 -12.09 -1.95
C MET A 107 1.28 -11.32 -3.25
N TYR A 108 1.90 -10.14 -3.18
CA TYR A 108 2.29 -9.38 -4.36
C TYR A 108 3.22 -10.17 -5.29
N GLY A 109 4.23 -10.87 -4.72
CA GLY A 109 5.13 -11.73 -5.49
C GLY A 109 4.42 -12.98 -6.01
N GLY A 110 3.61 -13.60 -5.15
CA GLY A 110 2.82 -14.79 -5.47
C GLY A 110 1.81 -14.58 -6.60
N GLY A 111 1.12 -13.44 -6.60
CA GLY A 111 0.24 -13.00 -7.68
C GLY A 111 0.97 -13.08 -9.01
N PHE A 112 2.09 -12.35 -9.14
CA PHE A 112 2.89 -12.35 -10.37
C PHE A 112 3.35 -13.73 -10.83
N ALA A 113 3.86 -14.55 -9.91
CA ALA A 113 4.37 -15.88 -10.25
C ALA A 113 3.26 -16.81 -10.77
N THR A 114 2.02 -16.63 -10.30
CA THR A 114 0.88 -17.48 -10.64
C THR A 114 0.10 -17.02 -11.87
N ILE A 115 0.29 -15.78 -12.36
CA ILE A 115 -0.46 -15.24 -13.52
C ILE A 115 -0.36 -16.15 -14.76
N PRO A 116 0.82 -16.53 -15.27
CA PRO A 116 0.90 -17.26 -16.54
C PRO A 116 0.15 -18.59 -16.49
N ALA A 117 0.28 -19.28 -15.35
CA ALA A 117 -0.34 -20.55 -15.10
C ALA A 117 -1.88 -20.40 -14.92
N TYR A 118 -2.32 -19.35 -14.20
CA TYR A 118 -3.74 -19.05 -14.07
C TYR A 118 -4.38 -18.67 -15.42
N LEU A 119 -3.70 -17.89 -16.25
CA LEU A 119 -4.16 -17.57 -17.61
C LEU A 119 -4.26 -18.82 -18.49
N ALA A 120 -3.29 -19.74 -18.38
CA ALA A 120 -3.32 -21.00 -19.12
C ALA A 120 -4.54 -21.85 -18.73
N ASP A 121 -4.89 -21.91 -17.44
CA ASP A 121 -6.07 -22.64 -16.97
C ASP A 121 -7.38 -22.02 -17.47
N MET A 122 -7.44 -20.69 -17.56
CA MET A 122 -8.66 -19.96 -17.91
C MET A 122 -8.87 -19.84 -19.42
N PHE A 123 -7.80 -19.67 -20.20
CA PHE A 123 -7.86 -19.32 -21.62
C PHE A 123 -7.18 -20.33 -22.55
N GLY A 124 -6.57 -21.39 -22.00
CA GLY A 124 -5.77 -22.36 -22.75
C GLY A 124 -4.32 -21.91 -22.97
N THR A 125 -3.47 -22.86 -23.37
CA THR A 125 -2.01 -22.67 -23.45
C THR A 125 -1.54 -21.99 -24.74
N MET A 126 -2.27 -22.15 -25.85
CA MET A 126 -1.82 -21.69 -27.18
C MET A 126 -1.59 -20.18 -27.26
N HIS A 127 -2.50 -19.36 -26.72
CA HIS A 127 -2.42 -17.90 -26.80
C HIS A 127 -2.07 -17.24 -25.45
N VAL A 128 -1.63 -18.03 -24.46
CA VAL A 128 -1.36 -17.54 -23.11
C VAL A 128 -0.33 -16.41 -23.11
N GLY A 129 0.71 -16.49 -23.97
CA GLY A 129 1.72 -15.44 -24.08
C GLY A 129 1.16 -14.10 -24.55
N GLY A 130 0.28 -14.11 -25.56
CA GLY A 130 -0.37 -12.90 -26.07
C GLY A 130 -1.35 -12.29 -25.06
N ILE A 131 -2.12 -13.13 -24.36
CA ILE A 131 -3.03 -12.69 -23.28
C ILE A 131 -2.22 -12.11 -22.12
N HIS A 132 -1.13 -12.79 -21.73
CA HIS A 132 -0.22 -12.33 -20.69
C HIS A 132 0.40 -10.97 -21.05
N GLY A 133 0.83 -10.78 -22.30
CA GLY A 133 1.34 -9.49 -22.79
C GLY A 133 0.34 -8.35 -22.62
N ARG A 134 -0.94 -8.56 -22.97
CA ARG A 134 -2.00 -7.55 -22.76
C ARG A 134 -2.24 -7.26 -21.28
N LEU A 135 -2.19 -8.28 -20.44
CA LEU A 135 -2.28 -8.12 -18.99
C LEU A 135 -1.11 -7.26 -18.47
N LEU A 136 0.11 -7.49 -18.96
CA LEU A 136 1.29 -6.69 -18.58
C LEU A 136 1.17 -5.22 -19.03
N THR A 137 0.50 -4.95 -20.14
CA THR A 137 0.17 -3.56 -20.54
C THR A 137 -0.75 -2.90 -19.51
N ALA A 138 -1.87 -3.54 -19.15
CA ALA A 138 -2.78 -3.02 -18.12
C ALA A 138 -2.08 -2.86 -16.77
N TRP A 139 -1.21 -3.80 -16.42
CA TRP A 139 -0.38 -3.74 -15.22
C TRP A 139 0.56 -2.53 -15.24
N SER A 140 1.20 -2.27 -16.38
CA SER A 140 2.12 -1.13 -16.54
C SER A 140 1.37 0.19 -16.39
N THR A 141 0.17 0.31 -16.96
CA THR A 141 -0.72 1.46 -16.76
C THR A 141 -1.05 1.65 -15.27
N ALA A 142 -1.43 0.58 -14.57
CA ALA A 142 -1.66 0.64 -13.12
C ALA A 142 -0.39 1.00 -12.33
N GLY A 143 0.79 0.60 -12.83
CA GLY A 143 2.09 0.94 -12.26
C GLY A 143 2.43 2.42 -12.34
N VAL A 144 1.93 3.14 -13.34
CA VAL A 144 2.07 4.61 -13.48
C VAL A 144 0.99 5.34 -12.69
N ILE A 145 -0.28 4.92 -12.81
CA ILE A 145 -1.41 5.59 -12.15
C ILE A 145 -1.36 5.41 -10.63
N GLY A 146 -0.94 4.23 -10.15
CA GLY A 146 -0.94 3.90 -8.72
C GLY A 146 -0.14 4.88 -7.86
N PRO A 147 1.16 5.11 -8.12
CA PRO A 147 1.96 6.09 -7.39
C PRO A 147 1.37 7.50 -7.41
N VAL A 148 0.86 7.96 -8.57
CA VAL A 148 0.24 9.29 -8.71
C VAL A 148 -1.00 9.40 -7.83
N ALA A 149 -1.90 8.42 -7.89
CA ALA A 149 -3.11 8.38 -7.07
C ALA A 149 -2.77 8.36 -5.57
N ILE A 150 -1.77 7.57 -5.15
CA ILE A 150 -1.31 7.52 -3.75
C ILE A 150 -0.76 8.88 -3.30
N ALA A 151 0.06 9.53 -4.14
CA ALA A 151 0.64 10.83 -3.84
C ALA A 151 -0.45 11.90 -3.67
N GLU A 152 -1.45 11.93 -4.55
CA GLU A 152 -2.57 12.87 -4.45
C GLU A 152 -3.47 12.59 -3.23
N LEU A 153 -3.82 11.33 -2.95
CA LEU A 153 -4.60 10.99 -1.76
C LEU A 153 -3.87 11.36 -0.46
N ARG A 154 -2.55 11.13 -0.42
CA ARG A 154 -1.71 11.56 0.71
C ARG A 154 -1.67 13.08 0.80
N LYS A 155 -1.50 13.80 -0.31
CA LYS A 155 -1.47 15.26 -0.35
C LYS A 155 -2.78 15.86 0.17
N LEU A 156 -3.92 15.34 -0.26
CA LEU A 156 -5.23 15.73 0.26
C LEU A 156 -5.34 15.49 1.78
N SER A 157 -4.85 14.34 2.25
CA SER A 157 -4.85 14.01 3.68
C SER A 157 -3.93 14.95 4.48
N VAL A 158 -2.79 15.35 3.92
CA VAL A 158 -1.88 16.35 4.50
C VAL A 158 -2.56 17.71 4.58
N THR A 159 -3.13 18.21 3.49
CA THR A 159 -3.84 19.50 3.47
C THR A 159 -4.97 19.54 4.49
N ASN A 160 -5.83 18.52 4.51
CA ASN A 160 -6.93 18.44 5.50
C ASN A 160 -6.40 18.43 6.95
N SER A 161 -5.27 17.77 7.19
CA SER A 161 -4.65 17.73 8.52
C SER A 161 -4.04 19.09 8.90
N LEU A 162 -3.41 19.79 7.96
CA LEU A 162 -2.90 21.14 8.16
C LEU A 162 -4.05 22.10 8.49
N ASP A 163 -5.11 22.12 7.69
CA ASP A 163 -6.27 22.99 7.89
C ASP A 163 -6.90 22.77 9.27
N LYS A 164 -7.05 21.50 9.67
CA LYS A 164 -7.56 21.13 10.99
C LYS A 164 -6.65 21.62 12.12
N LEU A 165 -5.34 21.42 12.02
CA LEU A 165 -4.39 21.89 13.03
C LEU A 165 -4.39 23.41 13.14
N ILE A 166 -4.38 24.12 12.01
CA ILE A 166 -4.40 25.58 11.97
C ILE A 166 -5.67 26.11 12.63
N SER A 167 -6.83 25.49 12.39
CA SER A 167 -8.09 25.89 13.01
C SER A 167 -8.10 25.78 14.54
N THR A 168 -7.18 24.99 15.11
CA THR A 168 -7.02 24.80 16.57
C THR A 168 -5.89 25.61 17.18
N ILE A 169 -5.02 26.22 16.38
CA ILE A 169 -3.86 26.97 16.85
C ILE A 169 -4.24 28.45 16.99
N ASP A 170 -3.80 29.07 18.10
CA ASP A 170 -3.95 30.52 18.30
C ASP A 170 -3.14 31.29 17.24
N PRO A 171 -3.75 32.22 16.47
CA PRO A 171 -3.06 33.07 15.51
C PRO A 171 -1.85 33.82 16.07
N ALA A 172 -1.87 34.23 17.34
CA ALA A 172 -0.75 34.91 17.98
C ALA A 172 0.45 33.96 18.17
N VAL A 173 0.18 32.71 18.57
CA VAL A 173 1.23 31.69 18.74
C VAL A 173 1.82 31.30 17.40
N PHE A 174 0.98 31.16 16.36
CA PHE A 174 1.44 30.91 15.00
C PHE A 174 2.36 32.02 14.50
N LEU A 175 1.94 33.28 14.65
CA LEU A 175 2.73 34.44 14.23
C LEU A 175 4.08 34.48 14.95
N ASN A 176 4.10 34.24 16.27
CA ASN A 176 5.33 34.20 17.05
C ASN A 176 6.29 33.08 16.61
N LYS A 177 5.75 31.92 16.20
CA LYS A 177 6.55 30.76 15.79
C LYS A 177 7.11 30.89 14.38
N PHE A 178 6.30 31.36 13.43
CA PHE A 178 6.65 31.37 12.01
C PHE A 178 7.02 32.75 11.46
N GLY A 179 6.82 33.83 12.22
CA GLY A 179 7.15 35.19 11.82
C GLY A 179 6.30 35.72 10.66
N ALA A 180 5.22 35.02 10.32
CA ALA A 180 4.32 35.35 9.23
C ALA A 180 2.88 35.06 9.67
N PRO A 181 1.90 35.84 9.20
CA PRO A 181 0.52 35.70 9.61
C PRO A 181 -0.13 34.48 8.92
N ILE A 182 -1.19 33.92 9.52
CA ILE A 182 -1.82 32.67 9.06
C ILE A 182 -2.33 32.78 7.62
N GLU A 183 -2.67 33.98 7.15
CA GLU A 183 -3.14 34.22 5.78
C GLU A 183 -2.10 33.84 4.71
N GLN A 184 -0.81 33.79 5.06
CA GLN A 184 0.27 33.36 4.15
C GLN A 184 0.55 31.85 4.22
N ILE A 185 -0.32 31.08 4.88
CA ILE A 185 -0.11 29.65 5.11
C ILE A 185 0.22 28.86 3.84
N ASP A 186 -0.49 29.12 2.74
CA ASP A 186 -0.28 28.40 1.48
C ASP A 186 1.15 28.58 0.96
N GLU A 187 1.71 29.77 1.12
CA GLU A 187 3.09 30.07 0.74
C GLU A 187 4.08 29.42 1.71
N LEU A 188 3.80 29.48 3.01
CA LEU A 188 4.64 28.87 4.05
C LEU A 188 4.69 27.35 3.96
N VAL A 189 3.58 26.71 3.59
CA VAL A 189 3.49 25.26 3.34
C VAL A 189 4.23 24.90 2.06
N LYS A 190 4.05 25.68 0.98
CA LYS A 190 4.80 25.50 -0.28
C LYS A 190 6.32 25.65 -0.07
N ALA A 191 6.73 26.60 0.76
CA ALA A 191 8.14 26.81 1.14
C ALA A 191 8.68 25.76 2.11
N LYS A 192 7.86 24.81 2.60
CA LYS A 192 8.18 23.85 3.67
C LYS A 192 8.60 24.51 4.99
N THR A 193 8.29 25.79 5.16
CA THR A 193 8.49 26.53 6.40
C THR A 193 7.52 26.05 7.45
N VAL A 194 6.26 25.80 7.07
CA VAL A 194 5.22 25.18 7.90
C VAL A 194 5.01 23.72 7.47
N THR A 195 5.08 22.81 8.43
CA THR A 195 4.82 21.37 8.26
C THR A 195 3.96 20.88 9.41
N ILE A 196 3.31 19.72 9.27
CA ILE A 196 2.54 19.09 10.36
C ILE A 196 3.38 19.01 11.63
N SER A 197 4.60 18.47 11.53
CA SER A 197 5.52 18.36 12.67
C SER A 197 5.78 19.71 13.36
N LYS A 198 5.98 20.79 12.61
CA LYS A 198 6.21 22.12 13.22
C LYS A 198 4.95 22.74 13.81
N LEU A 199 3.77 22.45 13.24
CA LEU A 199 2.50 22.87 13.82
C LEU A 199 2.20 22.11 15.12
N MET A 200 2.58 20.83 15.20
CA MET A 200 2.43 20.04 16.43
C MET A 200 3.25 20.60 17.61
N GLU A 201 4.34 21.33 17.36
CA GLU A 201 5.11 22.01 18.44
C GLU A 201 4.35 23.16 19.11
N ILE A 202 3.34 23.72 18.44
CA ILE A 202 2.51 24.83 18.93
C ILE A 202 1.03 24.47 19.03
N ALA A 203 0.69 23.20 18.79
CA ALA A 203 -0.66 22.71 18.91
C ALA A 203 -1.09 22.67 20.39
N PRO A 204 -2.39 22.85 20.69
CA PRO A 204 -2.90 22.72 22.05
C PRO A 204 -2.55 21.36 22.68
N GLU A 205 -2.34 21.33 23.99
CA GLU A 205 -2.10 20.08 24.72
C GLU A 205 -3.23 19.07 24.48
N GLY A 206 -2.86 17.80 24.25
CA GLY A 206 -3.82 16.74 23.92
C GLY A 206 -4.18 16.63 22.44
N THR A 207 -3.63 17.48 21.57
CA THR A 207 -3.76 17.31 20.11
C THR A 207 -3.07 16.03 19.66
N VAL A 208 -3.82 15.13 19.03
CA VAL A 208 -3.30 13.87 18.48
C VAL A 208 -2.55 14.15 17.18
N ASP A 209 -1.33 13.64 17.05
CA ASP A 209 -0.54 13.79 15.83
C ASP A 209 -1.21 13.07 14.64
N PRO A 210 -1.59 13.80 13.57
CA PRO A 210 -2.21 13.21 12.39
C PRO A 210 -1.21 12.52 11.46
N THR A 211 0.10 12.68 11.66
CA THR A 211 1.15 12.15 10.75
C THR A 211 0.99 10.65 10.47
N PRO A 212 0.73 9.78 11.47
CA PRO A 212 0.53 8.36 11.21
C PRO A 212 -0.70 8.05 10.34
N SER A 213 -1.73 8.88 10.42
CA SER A 213 -2.99 8.70 9.70
C SER A 213 -2.97 9.18 8.24
N LEU A 214 -1.89 9.81 7.77
CA LEU A 214 -1.79 10.41 6.43
C LEU A 214 -1.97 9.40 5.28
N TYR A 215 -1.71 8.12 5.54
CA TYR A 215 -1.87 7.04 4.57
C TYR A 215 -3.23 6.32 4.68
N ASN A 216 -4.09 6.65 5.64
CA ASN A 216 -5.33 5.92 5.90
C ASN A 216 -6.26 5.92 4.68
N THR A 217 -6.50 7.09 4.09
CA THR A 217 -7.32 7.25 2.88
C THR A 217 -6.79 6.37 1.74
N THR A 218 -5.47 6.32 1.58
CA THR A 218 -4.82 5.46 0.59
C THR A 218 -5.07 3.98 0.88
N MET A 219 -4.91 3.55 2.13
CA MET A 219 -5.13 2.14 2.49
C MET A 219 -6.58 1.70 2.32
N TYR A 220 -7.54 2.57 2.66
CA TYR A 220 -8.96 2.32 2.39
C TYR A 220 -9.25 2.23 0.90
N ALA A 221 -8.68 3.11 0.08
CA ALA A 221 -8.81 3.03 -1.38
C ALA A 221 -8.26 1.71 -1.93
N MET A 222 -7.10 1.26 -1.45
CA MET A 222 -6.53 -0.04 -1.84
C MET A 222 -7.43 -1.22 -1.42
N ALA A 223 -7.98 -1.18 -0.20
CA ALA A 223 -8.91 -2.21 0.26
C ALA A 223 -10.17 -2.27 -0.63
N CYS A 224 -10.76 -1.12 -0.98
CA CYS A 224 -11.89 -1.05 -1.90
C CYS A 224 -11.55 -1.63 -3.29
N LEU A 225 -10.37 -1.32 -3.83
CA LEU A 225 -9.91 -1.88 -5.11
C LEU A 225 -9.74 -3.40 -5.05
N LEU A 226 -9.27 -3.96 -3.93
CA LEU A 226 -9.16 -5.40 -3.75
C LEU A 226 -10.54 -6.08 -3.68
N ILE A 227 -11.54 -5.43 -3.07
CA ILE A 227 -12.92 -5.93 -3.07
C ILE A 227 -13.47 -5.95 -4.50
N ILE A 228 -13.27 -4.89 -5.28
CA ILE A 228 -13.68 -4.85 -6.70
C ILE A 228 -12.96 -5.94 -7.49
N ALA A 229 -11.66 -6.13 -7.25
CA ALA A 229 -10.87 -7.18 -7.89
C ALA A 229 -11.35 -8.60 -7.51
N PHE A 230 -11.77 -8.81 -6.26
CA PHE A 230 -12.36 -10.07 -5.81
C PHE A 230 -13.60 -10.43 -6.62
N PHE A 231 -14.57 -9.51 -6.70
CA PHE A 231 -15.79 -9.75 -7.48
C PHE A 231 -15.49 -9.88 -8.98
N SER A 232 -14.56 -9.09 -9.51
CA SER A 232 -14.11 -9.21 -10.89
C SER A 232 -13.56 -10.61 -11.18
N ASN A 233 -12.69 -11.13 -10.30
CA ASN A 233 -12.12 -12.48 -10.42
C ASN A 233 -13.17 -13.58 -10.25
N LEU A 234 -14.16 -13.38 -9.38
CA LEU A 234 -15.25 -14.33 -9.18
C LEU A 234 -16.04 -14.55 -10.48
N LEU A 235 -16.26 -13.48 -11.24
CA LEU A 235 -16.96 -13.49 -12.54
C LEU A 235 -16.15 -14.12 -13.67
N ILE A 236 -14.82 -14.23 -13.57
CA ILE A 236 -14.01 -14.89 -14.60
C ILE A 236 -14.28 -16.40 -14.58
N LYS A 237 -14.67 -16.94 -15.73
CA LYS A 237 -14.92 -18.36 -15.96
C LYS A 237 -13.97 -18.90 -17.04
N PRO A 238 -13.59 -20.19 -16.98
CA PRO A 238 -12.81 -20.80 -18.05
C PRO A 238 -13.52 -20.64 -19.38
N VAL A 239 -12.77 -20.31 -20.43
CA VAL A 239 -13.28 -20.25 -21.79
C VAL A 239 -13.77 -21.64 -22.20
N ASN A 240 -14.92 -21.69 -22.87
CA ASN A 240 -15.50 -22.95 -23.32
C ASN A 240 -14.53 -23.66 -24.28
N LYS A 241 -14.32 -24.97 -24.08
CA LYS A 241 -13.42 -25.82 -24.88
C LYS A 241 -13.67 -25.73 -26.40
N LYS A 242 -14.88 -25.39 -26.85
CA LYS A 242 -15.19 -25.16 -28.28
C LYS A 242 -14.39 -24.02 -28.92
N HIS A 243 -13.83 -23.13 -28.10
CA HIS A 243 -12.96 -22.04 -28.55
C HIS A 243 -11.48 -22.41 -28.43
N PHE A 244 -11.16 -23.61 -27.92
CA PHE A 244 -9.79 -24.10 -27.90
C PHE A 244 -9.48 -24.63 -29.30
N VAL A 245 -8.30 -24.31 -29.79
CA VAL A 245 -7.87 -24.77 -31.11
C VAL A 245 -7.46 -26.23 -30.98
N GLU A 246 -8.22 -27.13 -31.60
CA GLU A 246 -7.99 -28.58 -31.56
C GLU A 246 -6.84 -29.02 -32.50
N ASN A 247 -6.55 -28.24 -33.56
CA ASN A 247 -5.54 -28.56 -34.57
C ASN A 247 -4.41 -27.54 -34.56
N THR A 248 -3.34 -27.84 -33.83
CA THR A 248 -2.19 -26.93 -33.66
C THR A 248 -1.19 -26.99 -34.83
N HIS A 249 -1.27 -27.99 -35.71
CA HIS A 249 -0.40 -28.13 -36.88
C HIS A 249 -1.15 -28.71 -38.09
N PRO A 250 -1.09 -28.09 -39.28
CA PRO A 250 -1.53 -28.73 -40.52
C PRO A 250 -0.55 -29.87 -40.84
N GLY A 251 -0.93 -31.12 -40.55
CA GLY A 251 -0.19 -32.32 -40.98
C GLY A 251 0.06 -33.40 -39.92
N PHE A 252 -0.20 -33.14 -38.63
CA PHE A 252 -0.10 -34.19 -37.61
C PHE A 252 -1.44 -34.92 -37.49
N LYS A 253 -1.53 -36.11 -38.10
CA LYS A 253 -2.61 -37.07 -37.81
C LYS A 253 -2.21 -37.86 -36.57
N ALA A 254 -3.15 -37.99 -35.63
CA ALA A 254 -3.06 -38.90 -34.49
C ALA A 254 -2.95 -40.35 -34.93
#